data_AF-A0A1Q5TJ14-F1
#
_entry.id   AF-A0A1Q5TJ14-F1
#
_cell.length_a   1.000
_cell.length_b   1.000
_cell.length_c   1.000
_cell.angle_alpha   90.00
_cell.angle_beta   90.00
_cell.angle_gamma   90.00
#
_symmetry.space_group_name_H-M   'P 1'
#
loop_
_entity.id
_entity.type
_entity.pdbx_description
1 polymer ?
#
loop_
_entity_poly.entity_id
_entity_poly.type
_entity_poly.pdbx_seq_one_letter_code
_entity_poly.pdbx_strand_id
1 'polypeptide(L)'
;MLEGFTLTVFEDPSFDKATTALLRTYFRKWATIAPLQEQGVDTIGYSGRYRFFVIVEQEALESVLSSDPDAITQTGFVRLVYREWKPEVNEDSNESVDSDKEFEPLEGCTQEDVSWMKVPYDEVQAIGATEMCNTHDWDMYYARPPEMQALD
;
A
#
# COMPACT_ATOMS: atom_id res chain seq x y z
N MET A 1 16.34 -17.68 2.12
CA MET A 1 15.74 -18.39 0.97
C MET A 1 14.90 -17.37 0.24
N LEU A 2 15.49 -16.67 -0.73
CA LEU A 2 14.89 -15.50 -1.43
C LEU A 2 14.29 -15.86 -2.80
N GLU A 3 14.46 -17.11 -3.27
CA GLU A 3 14.13 -17.49 -4.66
C GLU A 3 12.61 -17.60 -4.96
N GLY A 4 11.75 -17.39 -3.96
CA GLY A 4 10.29 -17.48 -4.14
C GLY A 4 9.57 -16.14 -4.31
N PHE A 5 10.22 -15.01 -4.03
CA PHE A 5 9.57 -13.70 -4.03
C PHE A 5 9.96 -12.90 -5.27
N THR A 6 9.34 -13.24 -6.39
CA THR A 6 9.47 -12.49 -7.62
C THR A 6 8.41 -11.38 -7.65
N LEU A 7 8.83 -10.16 -7.30
CA LEU A 7 8.02 -8.97 -7.50
C LEU A 7 7.80 -8.74 -9.00
N THR A 8 6.56 -8.42 -9.37
CA THR A 8 6.27 -7.89 -10.70
C THR A 8 6.53 -6.39 -10.68
N VAL A 9 7.56 -5.96 -11.40
CA VAL A 9 7.91 -4.53 -11.50
C VAL A 9 7.19 -3.92 -12.70
N PHE A 10 6.51 -2.79 -12.47
CA PHE A 10 5.90 -1.99 -13.53
C PHE A 10 6.72 -0.70 -13.73
N GLU A 11 7.27 -0.53 -14.93
CA GLU A 11 7.97 0.69 -15.33
C GLU A 11 7.22 1.31 -16.52
N ASP A 12 6.62 2.49 -16.30
CA ASP A 12 5.93 3.25 -17.33
C ASP A 12 6.21 4.75 -17.14
N PRO A 13 6.63 5.50 -18.17
CA PRO A 13 6.87 6.94 -18.05
C PRO A 13 5.66 7.75 -17.55
N SER A 14 4.43 7.25 -17.75
CA SER A 14 3.21 7.87 -17.23
C SER A 14 3.05 7.76 -15.71
N PHE A 15 3.89 6.97 -15.04
CA PHE A 15 3.93 6.88 -13.59
C PHE A 15 4.79 7.96 -12.95
N ASP A 16 5.59 8.71 -13.72
CA ASP A 16 6.32 9.85 -13.18
C ASP A 16 5.36 10.88 -12.59
N LYS A 17 5.47 11.11 -11.28
CA LYS A 17 4.59 12.01 -10.50
C LYS A 17 3.11 11.64 -10.55
N ALA A 18 2.78 10.39 -10.87
CA ALA A 18 1.42 9.89 -10.76
C ALA A 18 0.97 9.86 -9.31
N THR A 19 -0.30 10.16 -9.05
CA THR A 19 -0.88 10.01 -7.72
C THR A 19 -1.10 8.54 -7.39
N THR A 20 -1.10 8.21 -6.11
CA THR A 20 -1.43 6.88 -5.60
C THR A 20 -2.79 6.41 -6.13
N ALA A 21 -3.76 7.33 -6.28
CA ALA A 21 -5.07 7.03 -6.87
C ALA A 21 -5.01 6.56 -8.34
N LEU A 22 -4.14 7.19 -9.16
CA LEU A 22 -3.93 6.80 -10.55
C LEU A 22 -3.27 5.41 -10.62
N LEU A 23 -2.21 5.20 -9.83
CA LEU A 23 -1.49 3.93 -9.77
C LEU A 23 -2.40 2.79 -9.27
N ARG A 24 -3.26 3.06 -8.29
CA ARG A 24 -4.29 2.10 -7.82
C ARG A 24 -5.25 1.72 -8.93
N THR A 25 -5.67 2.67 -9.76
CA THR A 25 -6.55 2.39 -10.90
C THR A 25 -5.87 1.48 -11.93
N TYR A 26 -4.58 1.69 -12.20
CA TYR A 26 -3.80 0.82 -13.05
C TYR A 26 -3.68 -0.59 -12.45
N PHE A 27 -3.26 -0.67 -11.18
CA PHE A 27 -3.10 -1.94 -10.47
C PHE A 27 -4.42 -2.72 -10.38
N ARG A 28 -5.56 -2.04 -10.14
CA ARG A 28 -6.89 -2.68 -10.15
C ARG A 28 -7.16 -3.41 -11.46
N LYS A 29 -6.80 -2.83 -12.61
CA LYS A 29 -7.00 -3.45 -13.93
C LYS A 29 -6.06 -4.63 -14.15
N TRP A 30 -4.80 -4.53 -13.70
CA TRP A 30 -3.87 -5.65 -13.78
C TRP A 30 -4.34 -6.84 -12.92
N ALA A 31 -4.79 -6.56 -11.69
CA ALA A 31 -5.23 -7.57 -10.73
C ALA A 31 -6.49 -8.36 -11.17
N THR A 32 -7.27 -7.89 -12.16
CA THR A 32 -8.40 -8.67 -12.69
C THR A 32 -7.99 -9.78 -13.66
N ILE A 33 -6.79 -9.70 -14.25
CA ILE A 33 -6.32 -10.69 -15.23
C ILE A 33 -5.10 -11.48 -14.74
N ALA A 34 -4.33 -10.91 -13.81
CA ALA A 34 -3.10 -11.51 -13.32
C ALA A 34 -3.27 -12.87 -12.64
N PRO A 35 -4.29 -13.13 -11.79
CA PRO A 35 -4.48 -14.45 -11.18
C PRO A 35 -4.60 -15.55 -12.24
N LEU A 36 -5.37 -15.31 -13.30
CA LEU A 36 -5.55 -16.28 -14.37
C LEU A 36 -4.25 -16.49 -15.18
N GLN A 37 -3.53 -15.41 -15.47
CA GLN A 37 -2.28 -15.48 -16.25
C GLN A 37 -1.12 -16.12 -15.48
N GLU A 38 -1.02 -15.85 -14.17
CA GLU A 38 0.09 -16.30 -13.34
C GLU A 38 -0.16 -17.66 -12.68
N GLN A 39 -1.41 -17.95 -12.29
CA GLN A 39 -1.77 -19.14 -11.50
C GLN A 39 -2.74 -20.09 -12.22
N GLY A 40 -3.30 -19.68 -13.37
CA GLY A 40 -4.31 -20.47 -14.07
C GLY A 40 -5.69 -20.50 -13.38
N VAL A 41 -5.92 -19.63 -12.38
CA VAL A 41 -7.19 -19.54 -11.64
C VAL A 41 -7.75 -18.13 -11.71
N ASP A 42 -9.06 -18.00 -11.85
CA ASP A 42 -9.75 -16.69 -11.95
C ASP A 42 -10.10 -16.08 -10.58
N THR A 43 -9.47 -16.57 -9.50
CA THR A 43 -9.75 -16.13 -8.14
C THR A 43 -8.49 -15.62 -7.45
N ILE A 44 -8.58 -14.45 -6.83
CA ILE A 44 -7.49 -13.80 -6.08
C ILE A 44 -7.14 -14.55 -4.77
N GLY A 45 -8.10 -15.31 -4.21
CA GLY A 45 -7.95 -16.00 -2.93
C GLY A 45 -7.63 -15.03 -1.78
N TYR A 46 -6.84 -15.51 -0.82
CA TYR A 46 -6.34 -14.74 0.33
C TYR A 46 -4.95 -14.10 0.06
N SER A 47 -4.46 -14.14 -1.18
CA SER A 47 -3.11 -13.64 -1.48
C SER A 47 -3.06 -12.11 -1.46
N GLY A 48 -2.10 -11.55 -0.71
CA GLY A 48 -1.80 -10.12 -0.72
C GLY A 48 -1.32 -9.61 -2.09
N ARG A 49 -0.77 -10.50 -2.95
CA ARG A 49 -0.19 -10.18 -4.26
C ARG A 49 -1.12 -9.40 -5.20
N TYR A 50 -2.43 -9.65 -5.13
CA TYR A 50 -3.42 -8.96 -5.99
C TYR A 50 -4.26 -7.94 -5.21
N ARG A 51 -3.91 -7.67 -3.95
CA ARG A 51 -4.61 -6.76 -3.03
C ARG A 51 -3.77 -5.55 -2.64
N PHE A 52 -2.45 -5.71 -2.62
CA PHE A 52 -1.52 -4.66 -2.25
C PHE A 52 -0.45 -4.51 -3.32
N PHE A 53 0.07 -3.30 -3.44
CA PHE A 53 1.24 -3.00 -4.24
C PHE A 53 2.11 -1.99 -3.51
N VAL A 54 3.38 -1.95 -3.90
CA VAL A 54 4.35 -0.99 -3.35
C VAL A 54 4.65 0.11 -4.35
N ILE A 55 4.78 1.33 -3.85
CA ILE A 55 5.32 2.45 -4.59
C ILE A 55 6.70 2.78 -4.00
N VAL A 56 7.69 2.85 -4.87
CA VAL A 56 9.06 3.26 -4.52
C VAL A 56 9.34 4.60 -5.19
N GLU A 57 9.02 5.69 -4.49
CA GLU A 57 9.40 7.04 -4.90
C GLU A 57 10.83 7.37 -4.47
N GLN A 58 11.35 8.51 -4.94
CA GLN A 58 12.69 8.99 -4.60
C GLN A 58 12.94 9.00 -3.09
N GLU A 59 11.97 9.49 -2.29
CA GLU A 59 12.07 9.53 -0.82
C GLU A 59 12.26 8.12 -0.22
N ALA A 60 11.47 7.15 -0.69
CA ALA A 60 11.56 5.76 -0.23
C ALA A 60 12.89 5.13 -0.64
N LEU A 61 13.33 5.37 -1.89
CA LEU A 61 14.61 4.87 -2.39
C LEU A 61 15.78 5.43 -1.57
N GLU A 62 15.82 6.73 -1.33
CA GLU A 62 16.86 7.38 -0.52
C GLU A 62 16.85 6.89 0.93
N SER A 63 15.65 6.69 1.50
CA SER A 63 15.48 6.13 2.84
C SER A 63 16.06 4.71 2.95
N VAL A 64 15.82 3.85 1.97
CA VAL A 64 16.40 2.48 1.96
C VAL A 64 17.91 2.53 1.76
N LEU A 65 18.41 3.36 0.83
CA LEU A 65 19.85 3.48 0.55
C LEU A 65 20.65 4.08 1.72
N SER A 66 20.00 4.86 2.58
CA SER A 66 20.60 5.44 3.79
C SER A 66 20.38 4.60 5.05
N SER A 67 19.52 3.56 4.98
CA SER A 67 19.27 2.65 6.09
C SER A 67 20.47 1.72 6.30
N ASP A 68 20.79 1.44 7.56
CA ASP A 68 21.77 0.42 7.92
C ASP A 68 21.09 -0.96 7.89
N PRO A 69 21.49 -1.89 7.02
CA PRO A 69 20.88 -3.21 6.93
C PRO A 69 21.08 -4.05 8.20
N ASP A 70 22.10 -3.74 9.02
CA ASP A 70 22.40 -4.45 10.26
C ASP A 70 21.77 -3.78 11.51
N ALA A 71 21.05 -2.67 11.34
CA ALA A 71 20.37 -2.00 12.43
C ALA A 71 19.19 -2.82 12.98
N ILE A 72 19.01 -2.75 14.31
CA ILE A 72 17.89 -3.41 15.02
C ILE A 72 16.54 -2.84 14.57
N THR A 73 16.49 -1.53 14.31
CA THR A 73 15.30 -0.84 13.83
C THR A 73 15.55 -0.33 12.42
N GLN A 74 14.82 -0.85 11.45
CA GLN A 74 14.91 -0.37 10.07
C GLN A 74 14.30 1.02 9.93
N THR A 75 15.01 1.91 9.25
CA THR A 75 14.52 3.26 8.91
C THR A 75 14.16 3.38 7.44
N GLY A 76 14.62 2.43 6.63
CA GLY A 76 14.24 2.28 5.23
C GLY A 76 12.78 1.88 5.10
N PHE A 77 12.00 2.60 4.28
CA PHE A 77 10.59 2.29 4.08
C PHE A 77 10.21 2.22 2.59
N VAL A 78 9.06 1.62 2.32
CA VAL A 78 8.32 1.75 1.06
C VAL A 78 6.88 2.16 1.35
N ARG A 79 6.16 2.65 0.34
CA ARG A 79 4.72 2.91 0.47
C ARG A 79 3.94 1.66 0.10
N LEU A 80 3.22 1.08 1.05
CA LEU A 80 2.26 0.00 0.79
C LEU A 80 0.88 0.61 0.51
N VAL A 81 0.24 0.16 -0.56
CA VAL A 81 -1.04 0.72 -1.03
C VAL A 81 -2.11 -0.36 -1.08
N TYR A 82 -3.29 -0.06 -0.54
CA TYR A 82 -4.43 -0.97 -0.62
C TYR A 82 -5.22 -0.79 -1.93
N ARG A 83 -5.44 -1.89 -2.67
CA ARG A 83 -6.13 -1.89 -3.96
C ARG A 83 -7.58 -1.45 -3.84
N GLU A 84 -8.34 -1.91 -2.86
CA GLU A 84 -9.81 -1.72 -2.82
C GLU A 84 -10.25 -0.49 -2.03
N TRP A 85 -9.31 0.28 -1.47
CA TRP A 85 -9.63 1.51 -0.74
C TRP A 85 -10.46 2.49 -1.57
N LYS A 86 -11.44 3.11 -0.91
CA LYS A 86 -12.29 4.18 -1.44
C LYS A 86 -12.45 5.24 -0.34
N PRO A 87 -12.46 6.53 -0.70
CA PRO A 87 -12.73 7.57 0.28
C PRO A 87 -14.14 7.37 0.83
N GLU A 88 -14.31 7.61 2.14
CA GLU A 88 -15.63 7.70 2.73
C GLU A 88 -16.34 8.92 2.14
N VAL A 89 -17.55 8.71 1.59
CA VAL A 89 -18.37 9.78 1.02
C VAL A 89 -19.46 10.08 2.04
N ASN A 90 -19.42 11.29 2.62
CA ASN A 90 -20.51 11.78 3.46
C ASN A 90 -21.71 12.10 2.57
N GLU A 91 -22.51 11.09 2.23
CA GLU A 91 -23.75 11.26 1.46
C GLU A 91 -24.89 11.88 2.29
N ASP A 92 -24.79 11.84 3.63
CA ASP A 92 -25.77 12.41 4.55
C ASP A 92 -25.19 13.59 5.34
N SER A 93 -25.41 14.80 4.84
CA SER A 93 -25.13 16.06 5.53
C SER A 93 -26.08 16.32 6.71
N ASN A 94 -26.33 15.32 7.56
CA ASN A 94 -27.19 15.42 8.74
C ASN A 94 -26.86 14.47 9.90
N GLU A 95 -25.86 13.58 9.77
CA GLU A 95 -25.29 12.91 10.94
C GLU A 95 -23.89 13.46 11.17
N SER A 96 -23.72 14.22 12.25
CA SER A 96 -22.43 14.59 12.79
C SER A 96 -21.74 13.31 13.30
N VAL A 97 -21.18 12.52 12.39
CA VAL A 97 -20.12 11.58 12.75
C VAL A 97 -18.92 12.43 13.16
N ASP A 98 -18.40 12.16 14.36
CA ASP A 98 -17.20 12.74 15.01
C ASP A 98 -15.90 12.58 14.17
N SER A 99 -15.94 12.95 12.88
CA SER A 99 -14.85 12.89 11.90
C SER A 99 -14.27 14.28 11.60
N ASP A 100 -14.54 15.27 12.45
CA ASP A 100 -14.08 16.67 12.35
C ASP A 100 -12.55 16.84 12.53
N LYS A 101 -11.76 15.78 12.39
CA LYS A 101 -10.31 15.89 12.25
C LYS A 101 -9.98 15.90 10.77
N GLU A 102 -10.07 17.08 10.16
CA GLU A 102 -9.40 17.33 8.89
C GLU A 102 -7.88 17.27 9.11
N PHE A 103 -7.24 16.23 8.61
CA PHE A 103 -5.78 16.13 8.61
C PHE A 103 -5.19 16.97 7.48
N GLU A 104 -3.90 17.30 7.59
CA GLU A 104 -3.16 17.90 6.48
C GLU A 104 -3.32 17.04 5.21
N PRO A 105 -3.61 17.66 4.05
CA PRO A 105 -3.97 16.94 2.85
C PRO A 105 -2.76 16.17 2.29
N LEU A 106 -2.90 14.86 2.16
CA LEU A 106 -1.94 13.99 1.47
C LEU A 106 -2.53 13.59 0.13
N GLU A 107 -1.88 13.99 -0.97
CA GLU A 107 -2.40 13.84 -2.35
C GLU A 107 -3.84 14.38 -2.52
N GLY A 108 -4.22 15.40 -1.76
CA GLY A 108 -5.57 15.98 -1.77
C GLY A 108 -6.60 15.24 -0.91
N CYS A 109 -6.21 14.23 -0.13
CA CYS A 109 -7.07 13.54 0.83
C CYS A 109 -6.80 14.01 2.27
N THR A 110 -7.85 14.46 2.95
CA THR A 110 -7.85 14.97 4.33
C THR A 110 -8.40 13.96 5.36
N GLN A 111 -8.92 12.82 4.89
CA GLN A 111 -9.37 11.71 5.75
C GLN A 111 -8.17 11.06 6.44
N GLU A 112 -8.40 10.39 7.57
CA GLU A 112 -7.36 9.67 8.32
C GLU A 112 -6.66 8.61 7.47
N ASP A 113 -7.43 7.77 6.78
CA ASP A 113 -6.94 6.81 5.80
C ASP A 113 -6.73 7.49 4.43
N VAL A 114 -5.47 7.55 3.98
CA VAL A 114 -5.10 8.07 2.65
C VAL A 114 -4.73 6.98 1.68
N SER A 115 -5.17 5.74 1.92
CA SER A 115 -5.03 4.54 1.08
C SER A 115 -3.63 3.97 0.94
N TRP A 116 -2.66 4.55 1.63
CA TRP A 116 -1.27 4.09 1.66
C TRP A 116 -0.64 4.39 3.02
N MET A 117 0.33 3.56 3.41
CA MET A 117 1.12 3.74 4.63
C MET A 117 2.60 3.46 4.37
N LYS A 118 3.48 3.98 5.22
CA LYS A 118 4.91 3.63 5.19
C LYS A 118 5.12 2.35 5.97
N VAL A 119 5.83 1.39 5.39
CA VAL A 119 6.21 0.13 6.04
C VAL A 119 7.71 -0.13 5.84
N PRO A 120 8.40 -0.80 6.79
CA PRO A 120 9.76 -1.25 6.60
C PRO A 120 9.91 -2.09 5.34
N TYR A 121 10.96 -1.81 4.54
CA TYR A 121 11.11 -2.41 3.21
C TYR A 121 11.31 -3.93 3.27
N ASP A 122 11.83 -4.45 4.37
CA ASP A 122 12.10 -5.85 4.64
C ASP A 122 10.86 -6.62 5.14
N GLU A 123 9.89 -5.94 5.74
CA GLU A 123 8.64 -6.54 6.24
C GLU A 123 7.56 -6.72 5.16
N VAL A 124 7.61 -5.91 4.09
CA VAL A 124 6.68 -5.99 2.94
C VAL A 124 6.57 -7.40 2.38
N GLN A 125 7.71 -8.08 2.30
CA GLN A 125 7.82 -9.38 1.68
C GLN A 125 7.19 -10.49 2.51
N ALA A 126 7.42 -10.49 3.83
CA ALA A 126 6.93 -11.53 4.71
C ALA A 126 5.46 -11.26 5.07
N ILE A 127 5.15 -10.06 5.55
CA ILE A 127 3.88 -9.79 6.23
C ILE A 127 2.83 -9.25 5.26
N GLY A 128 3.24 -8.36 4.34
CA GLY A 128 2.35 -7.79 3.32
C GLY A 128 1.83 -8.83 2.30
N ALA A 129 2.57 -9.91 2.06
CA ALA A 129 2.18 -10.94 1.09
C ALA A 129 1.45 -12.14 1.71
N THR A 130 1.70 -12.45 2.99
CA THR A 130 1.16 -13.67 3.64
C THR A 130 0.16 -13.42 4.77
N GLU A 131 0.21 -12.27 5.45
CA GLU A 131 -0.63 -12.00 6.62
C GLU A 131 -1.73 -10.97 6.33
N MET A 132 -1.46 -9.95 5.52
CA MET A 132 -2.49 -9.01 5.06
C MET A 132 -3.35 -9.65 3.96
N CYS A 133 -4.45 -10.27 4.35
CA CYS A 133 -5.33 -11.04 3.47
C CYS A 133 -6.63 -10.31 3.14
N ASN A 134 -7.02 -9.30 3.93
CA ASN A 134 -8.31 -8.62 3.79
C ASN A 134 -8.34 -7.18 4.37
N THR A 135 -9.47 -6.50 4.24
CA THR A 135 -9.67 -5.10 4.69
C THR A 135 -9.54 -4.95 6.21
N HIS A 136 -9.93 -5.96 7.00
CA HIS A 136 -9.79 -5.91 8.45
C HIS A 136 -8.33 -5.83 8.89
N ASP A 137 -7.44 -6.50 8.15
CA ASP A 137 -6.00 -6.45 8.41
C ASP A 137 -5.46 -5.05 8.09
N TRP A 138 -5.94 -4.42 7.01
CA TRP A 138 -5.59 -3.04 6.69
C TRP A 138 -5.98 -2.08 7.82
N ASP A 139 -7.24 -2.11 8.26
CA ASP A 139 -7.74 -1.22 9.31
C ASP A 139 -7.00 -1.41 10.65
N MET A 140 -6.55 -2.64 10.94
CA MET A 140 -5.81 -2.96 12.16
C MET A 140 -4.36 -2.43 12.16
N TYR A 141 -3.71 -2.46 11.00
CA TYR A 141 -2.31 -2.05 10.85
C TYR A 141 -2.13 -0.63 10.29
N TYR A 142 -3.20 0.05 9.88
CA TYR A 142 -3.03 1.35 9.22
C TYR A 142 -2.41 2.40 10.16
N ALA A 143 -1.29 2.98 9.72
CA ALA A 143 -0.75 4.22 10.28
C ALA A 143 -0.70 5.31 9.21
N ARG A 144 -1.21 6.49 9.58
CA ARG A 144 -1.20 7.65 8.69
C ARG A 144 0.23 8.18 8.53
N PRO A 145 0.73 8.35 7.29
CA PRO A 145 2.00 9.02 7.04
C PRO A 145 2.03 10.43 7.67
N PRO A 146 3.18 10.89 8.21
CA PRO A 146 4.53 10.39 7.99
C PRO A 146 4.96 9.24 8.91
N GLU A 147 4.08 8.74 9.78
CA GLU A 147 4.39 7.61 10.66
C GLU A 147 4.68 6.34 9.83
N MET A 148 5.59 5.52 10.36
CA MET A 148 5.97 4.24 9.76
C MET A 148 5.37 3.11 10.60
N GLN A 149 4.64 2.23 9.93
CA GLN A 149 3.98 1.09 10.53
C GLN A 149 4.92 -0.12 10.52
N ALA A 150 5.25 -0.64 11.69
CA ALA A 150 5.81 -1.98 11.82
C ALA A 150 4.69 -3.02 11.69
N LEU A 151 4.96 -4.11 10.98
CA LEU A 151 3.99 -5.14 10.65
C LEU A 151 4.11 -6.39 11.55
N ASP A 152 5.01 -6.37 12.55
CA ASP A 152 5.39 -7.49 13.42
C ASP A 152 4.49 -7.77 14.65
#